data_AF-A0A353Z0L0-F1
#
_entry.id   AF-A0A353Z0L0-F1
#
_cell.length_a   1.000
_cell.length_b   1.000
_cell.length_c   1.000
_cell.angle_alpha   90.00
_cell.angle_beta   90.00
_cell.angle_gamma   90.00
#
_symmetry.space_group_name_H-M   'P 1'
#
loop_
_entity.id
_entity.type
_entity.pdbx_description
1 polymer ?
#
loop_
_entity_poly.entity_id
_entity_poly.type
_entity_poly.pdbx_seq_one_letter_code
_entity_poly.pdbx_strand_id
1 'polypeptide(L)'
;IFIKNIDNVVPEKRLDSTILMKKAIAGVLLETQKDIFRFCRQLEDDPNENIVAEALEFLEGTLCLTLPDIHRNNPQMILSLLNRPLRVCGMVKNEGEPGGGPFLVINHEGSVSPQVVESSQVDSKNSDQMQILQGATHFNPVDLVCAVKDYKGNKFDLTSFVDEKTCFISKKSKNGKDLKALELPGLWNGAMAHWNTIFVEVPINTFNPVKTVNDLLRESHQ
;
A
#
# COMPACT_ATOMS: atom_id res chain seq x y z
N ILE A 1 10.40 -7.11 5.20
CA ILE A 1 10.27 -6.26 6.42
C ILE A 1 8.82 -6.32 6.85
N PHE A 2 8.52 -6.54 8.13
CA PHE A 2 7.15 -6.52 8.64
C PHE A 2 6.90 -5.17 9.33
N ILE A 3 5.79 -4.52 9.00
CA ILE A 3 5.35 -3.28 9.63
C ILE A 3 3.98 -3.59 10.25
N LYS A 4 3.84 -3.29 11.55
CA LYS A 4 2.58 -3.41 12.28
C LYS A 4 2.46 -2.26 13.27
N ASN A 5 1.27 -1.70 13.41
CA ASN A 5 1.03 -0.67 14.42
C ASN A 5 1.09 -1.26 15.84
N ILE A 6 1.70 -0.51 16.76
CA ILE A 6 1.93 -0.97 18.14
C ILE A 6 0.64 -1.12 18.95
N ASP A 7 -0.37 -0.32 18.61
CA ASP A 7 -1.71 -0.38 19.21
C ASP A 7 -2.50 -1.63 18.81
N ASN A 8 -1.99 -2.43 17.88
CA ASN A 8 -2.63 -3.63 17.35
C ASN A 8 -1.97 -4.93 17.86
N VAL A 9 -1.22 -4.85 18.97
CA VAL A 9 -0.55 -5.99 19.60
C VAL A 9 -1.48 -6.66 20.61
N VAL A 10 -1.55 -7.99 20.56
CA VAL A 10 -2.35 -8.84 21.45
C VAL A 10 -1.44 -9.77 22.26
N PRO A 11 -1.91 -10.33 23.39
CA PRO A 11 -1.18 -11.35 24.14
C PRO A 11 -0.80 -12.55 23.27
N GLU A 12 0.32 -13.20 23.59
CA GLU A 12 0.90 -14.27 22.78
C GLU A 12 -0.09 -15.39 22.44
N LYS A 13 -0.91 -15.80 23.41
CA LYS A 13 -1.98 -16.82 23.27
C LYS A 13 -3.06 -16.48 22.21
N ARG A 14 -3.09 -15.25 21.70
CA ARG A 14 -4.06 -14.78 20.69
C ARG A 14 -3.40 -14.49 19.33
N LEU A 15 -2.11 -14.78 19.15
CA LEU A 15 -1.38 -14.43 17.94
C LEU A 15 -1.56 -15.39 16.76
N ASP A 16 -2.12 -16.58 16.95
CA ASP A 16 -2.15 -17.63 15.92
C ASP A 16 -2.69 -17.15 14.56
N SER A 17 -3.85 -16.48 14.56
CA SER A 17 -4.45 -15.92 13.33
C SER A 17 -3.53 -14.87 12.70
N THR A 18 -2.96 -13.98 13.52
CA THR A 18 -2.02 -12.94 13.05
C THR A 18 -0.77 -13.55 12.43
N ILE A 19 -0.20 -14.59 13.05
CA ILE A 19 1.01 -15.26 12.57
C ILE A 19 0.72 -15.96 11.24
N LEU A 20 -0.40 -16.68 11.14
CA LEU A 20 -0.82 -17.35 9.91
C LEU A 20 -0.97 -16.35 8.77
N MET A 21 -1.70 -15.25 9.01
CA MET A 21 -1.90 -14.23 7.98
C MET A 21 -0.61 -13.49 7.62
N LYS A 22 0.27 -13.19 8.58
CA LYS A 22 1.59 -12.61 8.29
C LYS A 22 2.43 -13.51 7.39
N LYS A 23 2.38 -14.83 7.60
CA LYS A 23 3.05 -15.79 6.71
C LYS A 23 2.42 -15.80 5.32
N ALA A 24 1.08 -15.74 5.23
CA ALA A 24 0.37 -15.71 3.96
C ALA A 24 0.73 -14.47 3.12
N ILE A 25 0.63 -13.26 3.70
CA ILE A 25 1.00 -12.02 2.99
C ILE A 25 2.50 -11.94 2.67
N ALA A 26 3.36 -12.54 3.50
CA ALA A 26 4.78 -12.68 3.18
C ALA A 26 5.02 -13.65 2.01
N GLY A 27 4.24 -14.74 1.92
CA GLY A 27 4.25 -15.66 0.79
C GLY A 27 3.91 -14.95 -0.52
N VAL A 28 2.79 -14.21 -0.53
CA VAL A 28 2.38 -13.37 -1.67
C VAL A 28 3.51 -12.42 -2.07
N LEU A 29 4.12 -11.72 -1.10
CA LEU A 29 5.21 -10.80 -1.39
C LEU A 29 6.40 -11.51 -2.07
N LEU A 30 6.80 -12.66 -1.57
CA LEU A 30 7.96 -13.39 -2.08
C LEU A 30 7.71 -13.97 -3.48
N GLU A 31 6.51 -14.48 -3.74
CA GLU A 31 6.11 -14.98 -5.06
C GLU A 31 6.07 -13.84 -6.09
N THR A 32 5.37 -12.75 -5.78
CA THR A 32 5.33 -11.56 -6.65
C THR A 32 6.72 -10.99 -6.88
N GLN A 33 7.57 -10.90 -5.84
CA GLN A 33 8.93 -10.39 -5.99
C GLN A 33 9.77 -11.27 -6.92
N LYS A 34 9.60 -12.59 -6.86
CA LYS A 34 10.29 -13.53 -7.76
C LYS A 34 9.92 -13.27 -9.22
N ASP A 35 8.64 -13.07 -9.51
CA ASP A 35 8.18 -12.75 -10.87
C ASP A 35 8.66 -11.38 -11.34
N ILE A 36 8.57 -10.35 -10.49
CA ILE A 36 9.16 -9.03 -10.77
C ILE A 36 10.63 -9.18 -11.14
N PHE A 37 11.42 -9.91 -10.35
CA PHE A 37 12.85 -10.08 -10.60
C PHE A 37 13.14 -10.84 -11.89
N ARG A 38 12.31 -11.83 -12.24
CA ARG A 38 12.40 -12.54 -13.50
C ARG A 38 12.18 -11.59 -14.68
N PHE A 39 11.07 -10.85 -14.67
CA PHE A 39 10.78 -9.88 -15.73
C PHE A 39 11.83 -8.77 -15.83
N CYS A 40 12.31 -8.24 -14.70
CA CYS A 40 13.35 -7.23 -14.71
C CYS A 40 14.63 -7.71 -15.41
N ARG A 41 15.08 -8.94 -15.16
CA ARG A 41 16.26 -9.52 -15.85
C ARG A 41 15.98 -9.71 -17.34
N GLN A 42 14.83 -10.29 -17.69
CA GLN A 42 14.45 -10.52 -19.08
C GLN A 42 14.35 -9.22 -19.90
N LEU A 43 13.83 -8.15 -19.30
CA LEU A 43 13.72 -6.84 -19.95
C LEU A 43 15.05 -6.08 -20.02
N GLU A 44 15.99 -6.32 -19.08
CA GLU A 44 17.31 -5.72 -19.09
C GLU A 44 18.24 -6.38 -20.12
N ASP A 45 18.20 -7.70 -20.25
CA ASP A 45 19.14 -8.47 -21.08
C ASP A 45 18.78 -8.45 -22.58
N ASP A 46 17.56 -8.87 -22.93
CA ASP A 46 17.10 -8.96 -24.33
C ASP A 46 15.56 -8.83 -24.42
N PRO A 47 15.03 -7.59 -24.32
CA PRO A 47 13.59 -7.36 -24.36
C PRO A 47 13.05 -7.65 -25.76
N ASN A 48 12.20 -8.67 -25.88
CA ASN A 48 11.39 -8.93 -27.07
C ASN A 48 9.90 -8.68 -26.83
N GLU A 49 9.11 -8.63 -27.91
CA GLU A 49 7.68 -8.31 -27.85
C GLU A 49 6.87 -9.24 -26.93
N ASN A 50 7.21 -10.53 -26.85
CA ASN A 50 6.52 -11.48 -25.97
C ASN A 50 6.81 -11.18 -24.50
N ILE A 51 8.08 -10.94 -24.15
CA ILE A 51 8.49 -10.58 -22.78
C ILE A 51 7.80 -9.28 -22.35
N VAL A 52 7.75 -8.29 -23.24
CA VAL A 52 7.08 -7.01 -22.99
C VAL A 52 5.59 -7.22 -22.73
N ALA A 53 4.92 -8.01 -23.56
CA ALA A 53 3.50 -8.32 -23.40
C ALA A 53 3.21 -9.07 -22.09
N GLU A 54 3.98 -10.11 -21.76
CA GLU A 54 3.83 -10.86 -20.50
C GLU A 54 4.10 -9.99 -19.28
N ALA A 55 5.11 -9.12 -19.32
CA ALA A 55 5.44 -8.21 -18.24
C ALA A 55 4.34 -7.15 -18.04
N LEU A 56 3.74 -6.66 -19.13
CA LEU A 56 2.61 -5.74 -19.10
C LEU A 56 1.36 -6.43 -18.53
N GLU A 57 1.05 -7.65 -18.96
CA GLU A 57 -0.04 -8.44 -18.40
C GLU A 57 0.14 -8.67 -16.89
N PHE A 58 1.38 -8.93 -16.46
CA PHE A 58 1.70 -9.05 -15.04
C PHE A 58 1.50 -7.74 -14.27
N LEU A 59 1.96 -6.59 -14.80
CA LEU A 59 1.74 -5.28 -14.20
C LEU A 59 0.24 -4.99 -14.01
N GLU A 60 -0.56 -5.24 -15.04
CA GLU A 60 -1.98 -4.88 -15.03
C GLU A 60 -2.83 -5.90 -14.27
N GLY A 61 -2.55 -7.19 -14.43
CA GLY A 61 -3.33 -8.28 -13.82
C GLY A 61 -2.95 -8.57 -12.38
N THR A 62 -1.66 -8.48 -12.02
CA THR A 62 -1.18 -8.82 -10.66
C THR A 62 -0.94 -7.59 -9.81
N LEU A 63 -0.33 -6.54 -10.38
CA LEU A 63 -0.01 -5.32 -9.63
C LEU A 63 -1.09 -4.24 -9.76
N CYS A 64 -2.12 -4.48 -10.59
CA CYS A 64 -3.18 -3.52 -10.90
C CYS A 64 -2.62 -2.13 -11.29
N LEU A 65 -1.46 -2.13 -11.94
CA LEU A 65 -0.76 -0.94 -12.39
C LEU A 65 -0.94 -0.82 -13.90
N THR A 66 -1.65 0.21 -14.35
CA THR A 66 -1.85 0.48 -15.78
C THR A 66 -1.12 1.74 -16.21
N LEU A 67 -0.75 1.78 -17.49
CA LEU A 67 -0.07 2.90 -18.12
C LEU A 67 -0.90 3.46 -19.27
N PRO A 68 -0.69 4.73 -19.65
CA PRO A 68 -1.16 5.23 -20.93
C PRO A 68 -0.67 4.37 -22.10
N ASP A 69 -1.51 4.19 -23.13
CA ASP A 69 -1.23 3.31 -24.28
C ASP A 69 0.10 3.59 -24.97
N ILE A 70 0.49 4.87 -25.04
CA ILE A 70 1.74 5.32 -25.65
C ILE A 70 3.00 4.72 -24.99
N HIS A 71 2.88 4.19 -23.77
CA HIS A 71 3.99 3.64 -22.98
C HIS A 71 3.97 2.11 -22.90
N ARG A 72 2.90 1.45 -23.35
CA ARG A 72 2.70 -0.01 -23.19
C ARG A 72 3.70 -0.87 -23.95
N ASN A 73 4.31 -0.36 -25.02
CA ASN A 73 5.33 -1.09 -25.80
C ASN A 73 6.77 -0.67 -25.46
N ASN A 74 6.99 0.11 -24.39
CA ASN A 74 8.31 0.59 -24.01
C ASN A 74 8.92 -0.31 -22.91
N PRO A 75 9.90 -1.18 -23.24
CA PRO A 75 10.48 -2.11 -22.27
C PRO A 75 11.19 -1.39 -21.11
N GLN A 76 11.84 -0.25 -21.37
CA GLN A 76 12.50 0.52 -20.31
C GLN A 76 11.50 1.14 -19.34
N MET A 77 10.34 1.60 -19.84
CA MET A 77 9.26 2.10 -18.99
C MET A 77 8.71 0.99 -18.10
N ILE A 78 8.37 -0.17 -18.67
CA ILE A 78 7.89 -1.35 -17.94
C ILE A 78 8.91 -1.80 -16.89
N LEU A 79 10.18 -1.88 -17.26
CA LEU A 79 11.27 -2.19 -16.33
C LEU A 79 11.32 -1.21 -15.16
N SER A 80 11.17 0.10 -15.40
CA SER A 80 11.17 1.12 -14.35
C SER A 80 9.99 1.01 -13.37
N LEU A 81 8.88 0.40 -13.80
CA LEU A 81 7.68 0.18 -13.00
C LEU A 81 7.77 -1.10 -12.18
N LEU A 82 8.32 -2.16 -12.79
CA LEU A 82 8.60 -3.41 -12.08
C LEU A 82 9.69 -3.22 -11.03
N ASN A 83 10.75 -2.48 -11.36
CA ASN A 83 11.90 -2.26 -10.48
C ASN A 83 11.66 -1.16 -9.44
N ARG A 84 10.63 -1.35 -8.62
CA ARG A 84 10.23 -0.49 -7.51
C ARG A 84 10.20 -1.29 -6.20
N PRO A 85 10.26 -0.63 -5.04
CA PRO A 85 9.92 -1.27 -3.77
C PRO A 85 8.52 -1.91 -3.84
N LEU A 86 8.34 -3.05 -3.16
CA LEU A 86 7.09 -3.80 -3.14
C LEU A 86 6.52 -3.81 -1.73
N ARG A 87 5.21 -3.64 -1.62
CA ARG A 87 4.45 -3.87 -0.38
C ARG A 87 3.23 -4.74 -0.63
N VAL A 88 2.96 -5.62 0.31
CA VAL A 88 1.70 -6.35 0.43
C VAL A 88 1.02 -5.89 1.69
N CYS A 89 -0.21 -5.39 1.58
CA CYS A 89 -0.97 -4.83 2.68
C CYS A 89 -2.14 -5.75 3.02
N GLY A 90 -2.22 -6.18 4.27
CA GLY A 90 -3.42 -6.81 4.80
C GLY A 90 -4.56 -5.79 4.84
N MET A 91 -5.76 -6.20 4.46
CA MET A 91 -6.97 -5.40 4.46
C MET A 91 -8.04 -6.13 5.26
N VAL A 92 -8.68 -5.45 6.21
CA VAL A 92 -9.79 -6.02 6.98
C VAL A 92 -11.09 -5.33 6.60
N LYS A 93 -12.21 -6.03 6.75
CA LYS A 93 -13.53 -5.44 6.53
C LYS A 93 -13.74 -4.24 7.46
N ASN A 94 -14.29 -3.18 6.93
CA ASN A 94 -14.55 -1.97 7.70
C ASN A 94 -15.86 -2.10 8.48
N GLU A 95 -15.77 -2.11 9.81
CA GLU A 95 -16.92 -2.15 10.74
C GLU A 95 -17.27 -0.75 11.30
N GLY A 96 -16.84 0.32 10.62
CA GLY A 96 -17.05 1.71 11.01
C GLY A 96 -15.81 2.42 11.56
N GLU A 97 -14.63 1.81 11.42
CA GLU A 97 -13.37 2.37 11.89
C GLU A 97 -12.85 3.44 10.92
N PRO A 98 -12.37 4.60 11.45
CA PRO A 98 -11.72 5.60 10.62
C PRO A 98 -10.34 5.11 10.17
N GLY A 99 -10.05 5.20 8.88
CA GLY A 99 -8.75 4.78 8.35
C GLY A 99 -8.66 4.91 6.84
N GLY A 100 -7.47 4.64 6.31
CA GLY A 100 -7.22 4.59 4.87
C GLY A 100 -7.73 3.29 4.25
N GLY A 101 -8.42 3.38 3.13
CA GLY A 101 -8.96 2.25 2.38
C GLY A 101 -8.12 1.86 1.16
N PRO A 102 -8.30 0.65 0.60
CA PRO A 102 -7.71 0.27 -0.67
C PRO A 102 -8.45 0.92 -1.84
N PHE A 103 -7.76 1.71 -2.65
CA PHE A 103 -8.33 2.31 -3.86
C PHE A 103 -7.36 2.24 -5.04
N LEU A 104 -7.91 2.29 -6.26
CA LEU A 104 -7.14 2.59 -7.46
C LEU A 104 -7.08 4.10 -7.64
N VAL A 105 -5.87 4.64 -7.76
CA VAL A 105 -5.64 6.07 -7.92
C VAL A 105 -5.08 6.35 -9.30
N ILE A 106 -5.68 7.30 -9.99
CA ILE A 106 -5.19 7.84 -11.26
C ILE A 106 -4.23 8.98 -10.93
N ASN A 107 -2.97 8.87 -11.35
CA ASN A 107 -2.00 9.95 -11.17
C ASN A 107 -2.14 11.03 -12.26
N HIS A 108 -1.42 12.13 -12.11
CA HIS A 108 -1.43 13.25 -13.05
C HIS A 108 -0.95 12.91 -14.47
N GLU A 109 -0.23 11.79 -14.63
CA GLU A 109 0.27 11.30 -15.92
C GLU A 109 -0.70 10.29 -16.56
N GLY A 110 -1.83 9.99 -15.90
CA GLY A 110 -2.85 9.06 -16.39
C GLY A 110 -2.58 7.58 -16.09
N SER A 111 -1.52 7.25 -15.34
CA SER A 111 -1.31 5.88 -14.85
C SER A 111 -2.21 5.58 -13.65
N VAL A 112 -2.60 4.32 -13.51
CA VAL A 112 -3.42 3.85 -12.38
C VAL A 112 -2.57 2.94 -11.49
N SER A 113 -2.71 3.07 -10.17
CA SER A 113 -2.06 2.15 -9.23
C SER A 113 -2.85 1.98 -7.93
N PRO A 114 -2.70 0.84 -7.21
CA PRO A 114 -3.32 0.65 -5.91
C PRO A 114 -2.66 1.51 -4.82
N GLN A 115 -3.47 2.24 -4.05
CA GLN A 115 -3.03 3.11 -2.96
C GLN A 115 -3.90 2.95 -1.71
N VAL A 116 -3.30 3.21 -0.55
CA VAL A 116 -4.04 3.37 0.71
C VAL A 116 -4.45 4.84 0.79
N VAL A 117 -5.74 5.13 0.58
CA VAL A 117 -6.26 6.50 0.52
C VAL A 117 -7.08 6.80 1.76
N GLU A 118 -6.75 7.90 2.42
CA GLU A 118 -7.52 8.41 3.56
C GLU A 118 -8.65 9.34 3.10
N SER A 119 -9.72 9.44 3.90
CA SER A 119 -10.88 10.29 3.58
C SER A 119 -10.51 11.77 3.40
N SER A 120 -9.45 12.24 4.06
CA SER A 120 -8.91 13.60 3.92
C SER A 120 -8.31 13.90 2.55
N GLN A 121 -7.97 12.86 1.78
CA GLN A 121 -7.41 12.96 0.43
C GLN A 121 -8.47 12.89 -0.67
N VAL A 122 -9.74 12.66 -0.31
CA VAL A 122 -10.86 12.56 -1.23
C VAL A 122 -11.54 13.92 -1.37
N ASP A 123 -11.83 14.35 -2.61
CA ASP A 123 -12.55 15.59 -2.83
C ASP A 123 -14.03 15.43 -2.47
N SER A 124 -14.42 16.00 -1.32
CA SER A 124 -15.80 15.91 -0.83
C SER A 124 -16.83 16.64 -1.70
N LYS A 125 -16.40 17.46 -2.65
CA LYS A 125 -17.27 18.12 -3.63
C LYS A 125 -17.47 17.29 -4.90
N ASN A 126 -16.68 16.25 -5.10
CA ASN A 126 -16.80 15.34 -6.22
C ASN A 126 -17.72 14.17 -5.85
N SER A 127 -18.93 14.14 -6.43
CA SER A 127 -19.93 13.10 -6.15
C SER A 127 -19.45 11.69 -6.44
N ASP A 128 -18.67 11.52 -7.52
CA ASP A 128 -18.23 10.21 -7.98
C ASP A 128 -17.18 9.64 -7.02
N GLN A 129 -16.23 10.47 -6.59
CA GLN A 129 -15.25 10.07 -5.57
C GLN A 129 -15.92 9.75 -4.24
N MET A 130 -16.93 10.54 -3.85
CA MET A 130 -17.68 10.27 -2.62
C MET A 130 -18.47 8.97 -2.69
N GLN A 131 -19.04 8.62 -3.85
CA GLN A 131 -19.71 7.34 -4.05
C GLN A 131 -18.73 6.16 -3.94
N ILE A 132 -17.53 6.28 -4.52
CA ILE A 132 -16.47 5.28 -4.39
C ILE A 132 -16.05 5.11 -2.92
N LEU A 133 -15.82 6.22 -2.22
CA LEU A 133 -15.45 6.21 -0.80
C LEU A 133 -16.52 5.55 0.07
N GLN A 134 -17.80 5.87 -0.16
CA GLN A 134 -18.93 5.27 0.57
C GLN A 134 -19.12 3.79 0.26
N GLY A 135 -18.72 3.33 -0.93
CA GLY A 135 -18.75 1.93 -1.34
C GLY A 135 -17.57 1.11 -0.82
N ALA A 136 -16.58 1.72 -0.14
CA ALA A 136 -15.42 1.02 0.36
C ALA A 136 -15.78 0.03 1.48
N THR A 137 -15.43 -1.23 1.28
CA THR A 137 -15.78 -2.33 2.21
C THR A 137 -14.64 -2.68 3.17
N HIS A 138 -13.43 -2.18 2.92
CA HIS A 138 -12.22 -2.56 3.64
C HIS A 138 -11.40 -1.33 4.03
N PHE A 139 -10.56 -1.49 5.04
CA PHE A 139 -9.53 -0.51 5.39
C PHE A 139 -8.21 -1.22 5.76
N ASN A 140 -7.12 -0.44 5.76
CA ASN A 140 -5.81 -0.94 6.11
C ASN A 140 -5.54 -0.79 7.63
N PRO A 141 -5.37 -1.88 8.38
CA PRO A 141 -5.01 -1.86 9.80
C PRO A 141 -3.52 -1.57 10.05
N VAL A 142 -2.80 -1.07 9.03
CA VAL A 142 -1.34 -0.93 9.03
C VAL A 142 -0.66 -2.27 9.31
N ASP A 143 -1.02 -3.30 8.55
CA ASP A 143 -0.30 -4.58 8.51
C ASP A 143 0.32 -4.76 7.12
N LEU A 144 1.64 -4.54 7.04
CA LEU A 144 2.37 -4.50 5.78
C LEU A 144 3.55 -5.46 5.82
N VAL A 145 3.82 -6.09 4.68
CA VAL A 145 5.10 -6.74 4.40
C VAL A 145 5.74 -6.01 3.23
N CYS A 146 7.01 -5.63 3.39
CA CYS A 146 7.72 -4.78 2.45
C CYS A 146 9.02 -5.41 1.96
N ALA A 147 9.29 -5.28 0.67
CA ALA A 147 10.54 -5.60 0.00
C ALA A 147 11.20 -4.29 -0.49
N VAL A 148 12.45 -4.06 -0.06
CA VAL A 148 13.17 -2.79 -0.25
C VAL A 148 14.47 -2.96 -1.03
N LYS A 149 14.61 -4.08 -1.73
CA LYS A 149 15.78 -4.38 -2.56
C LYS A 149 15.37 -4.67 -3.99
N ASP A 150 16.21 -4.25 -4.91
CA ASP A 150 16.06 -4.52 -6.34
C ASP A 150 16.42 -5.98 -6.70
N TYR A 151 16.23 -6.33 -7.97
CA TYR A 151 16.53 -7.66 -8.50
C TYR A 151 18.03 -8.00 -8.55
N LYS A 152 18.90 -7.00 -8.34
CA LYS A 152 20.36 -7.14 -8.23
C LYS A 152 20.83 -7.23 -6.77
N GLY A 153 19.93 -7.08 -5.80
CA GLY A 153 20.22 -7.14 -4.38
C GLY A 153 20.59 -5.79 -3.73
N ASN A 154 20.59 -4.69 -4.48
CA ASN A 154 20.84 -3.35 -3.96
C ASN A 154 19.63 -2.85 -3.20
N LYS A 155 19.86 -1.98 -2.20
CA LYS A 155 18.76 -1.29 -1.51
C LYS A 155 18.28 -0.14 -2.38
N PHE A 156 16.97 0.02 -2.48
CA PHE A 156 16.39 1.24 -3.05
C PHE A 156 16.62 2.44 -2.14
N ASP A 157 16.82 3.62 -2.74
CA ASP A 157 16.57 4.88 -2.04
C ASP A 157 15.06 5.10 -1.99
N LEU A 158 14.46 4.85 -0.82
CA LEU A 158 13.00 4.92 -0.66
C LEU A 158 12.46 6.34 -0.86
N THR A 159 13.29 7.37 -0.69
CA THR A 159 12.89 8.77 -0.88
C THR A 159 12.58 9.08 -2.35
N SER A 160 13.14 8.31 -3.28
CA SER A 160 12.86 8.42 -4.72
C SER A 160 11.45 7.94 -5.11
N PHE A 161 10.69 7.35 -4.18
CA PHE A 161 9.35 6.80 -4.42
C PHE A 161 8.25 7.53 -3.64
N VAL A 162 8.57 8.71 -3.09
CA VAL A 162 7.65 9.58 -2.35
C VAL A 162 6.91 10.50 -3.31
N ASP A 163 5.60 10.70 -3.09
CA ASP A 163 4.86 11.80 -3.71
C ASP A 163 4.82 13.00 -2.75
N GLU A 164 5.70 13.97 -2.99
CA GLU A 164 5.81 15.19 -2.17
C GLU A 164 4.53 16.06 -2.21
N LYS A 165 3.69 15.92 -3.23
CA LYS A 165 2.44 16.70 -3.35
C LYS A 165 1.38 16.27 -2.34
N THR A 166 1.58 15.14 -1.68
CA THR A 166 0.68 14.64 -0.63
C THR A 166 0.94 15.25 0.75
N CYS A 167 1.89 16.20 0.88
CA CYS A 167 2.02 16.99 2.09
C CYS A 167 0.74 17.80 2.36
N PHE A 168 0.35 17.96 3.61
CA PHE A 168 -0.85 18.73 3.96
C PHE A 168 -0.64 19.58 5.20
N ILE A 169 -1.45 20.65 5.32
CA ILE A 169 -1.43 21.52 6.50
C ILE A 169 -2.55 21.08 7.44
N SER A 170 -2.19 20.56 8.61
CA SER A 170 -3.13 20.25 9.67
C SER A 170 -3.28 21.40 10.65
N LYS A 171 -4.48 21.56 11.22
CA LYS A 171 -4.71 22.46 12.35
C LYS A 171 -4.55 21.68 13.64
N LYS A 172 -3.68 22.14 14.53
CA LYS A 172 -3.48 21.57 15.87
C LYS A 172 -3.68 22.65 16.92
N SER A 173 -4.02 22.26 18.14
CA SER A 173 -4.03 23.18 19.28
C SER A 173 -2.96 22.74 20.27
N LYS A 174 -2.17 23.68 20.78
CA LYS A 174 -1.23 23.44 21.88
C LYS A 174 -1.37 24.55 22.90
N ASN A 175 -1.69 24.18 24.14
CA ASN A 175 -1.90 25.12 25.25
C ASN A 175 -2.92 26.23 24.91
N GLY A 176 -4.01 25.87 24.23
CA GLY A 176 -5.07 26.81 23.83
C GLY A 176 -4.72 27.74 22.67
N LYS A 177 -3.55 27.57 22.03
CA LYS A 177 -3.19 28.30 20.81
C LYS A 177 -3.37 27.42 19.59
N ASP A 178 -4.03 27.97 18.57
CA ASP A 178 -4.14 27.36 17.26
C ASP A 178 -2.78 27.40 16.54
N LEU A 179 -2.40 26.25 16.01
CA LEU A 179 -1.18 26.02 15.25
C LEU A 179 -1.55 25.44 13.89
N LYS A 180 -0.75 25.79 12.89
CA LYS A 180 -0.71 25.10 11.60
C LYS A 180 0.55 24.26 11.58
N ALA A 181 0.42 22.96 11.34
CA ALA A 181 1.53 22.06 11.16
C ALA A 181 1.57 21.61 9.70
N LEU A 182 2.76 21.66 9.09
CA LEU A 182 3.00 20.97 7.83
C LEU A 182 3.26 19.50 8.14
N GLU A 183 2.40 18.62 7.67
CA GLU A 183 2.58 17.18 7.75
C GLU A 183 3.19 16.69 6.44
N LEU A 184 4.32 15.99 6.58
CA LEU A 184 4.97 15.31 5.47
C LEU A 184 4.09 14.16 4.97
N PRO A 185 4.32 13.67 3.74
CA PRO A 185 3.67 12.47 3.23
C PRO A 185 3.64 11.34 4.27
N GLY A 186 2.45 10.80 4.54
CA GLY A 186 2.28 9.72 5.50
C GLY A 186 2.97 8.44 5.02
N LEU A 187 3.42 7.62 5.97
CA LEU A 187 4.32 6.50 5.71
C LEU A 187 3.79 5.51 4.67
N TRP A 188 2.52 5.10 4.78
CA TRP A 188 1.90 4.12 3.88
C TRP A 188 0.98 4.76 2.84
N ASN A 189 0.91 6.08 2.77
CA ASN A 189 0.21 6.78 1.70
C ASN A 189 1.26 7.42 0.77
N GLY A 190 1.48 8.73 0.84
CA GLY A 190 2.37 9.49 -0.01
C GLY A 190 3.86 9.10 0.05
N ALA A 191 4.38 8.67 1.20
CA ALA A 191 5.78 8.23 1.28
C ALA A 191 6.04 6.89 0.57
N MET A 192 4.97 6.17 0.23
CA MET A 192 4.99 4.92 -0.54
C MET A 192 4.18 5.02 -1.83
N ALA A 193 3.92 6.24 -2.33
CA ALA A 193 3.04 6.46 -3.48
C ALA A 193 3.50 5.71 -4.74
N HIS A 194 4.82 5.60 -4.96
CA HIS A 194 5.37 4.93 -6.13
C HIS A 194 5.88 3.51 -5.83
N TRP A 195 5.27 2.82 -4.85
CA TRP A 195 5.57 1.42 -4.58
C TRP A 195 4.62 0.49 -5.33
N ASN A 196 5.13 -0.66 -5.77
CA ASN A 196 4.26 -1.76 -6.22
C ASN A 196 3.46 -2.26 -5.00
N THR A 197 2.14 -2.31 -5.15
CA THR A 197 1.22 -2.50 -4.01
C THR A 197 0.24 -3.61 -4.33
N ILE A 198 0.13 -4.59 -3.42
CA ILE A 198 -0.90 -5.63 -3.47
C ILE A 198 -1.72 -5.57 -2.19
N PHE A 199 -3.03 -5.72 -2.32
CA PHE A 199 -3.97 -5.80 -1.20
C PHE A 199 -4.46 -7.23 -1.03
N VAL A 200 -4.45 -7.71 0.22
CA VAL A 200 -4.90 -9.05 0.58
C VAL A 200 -5.93 -8.92 1.69
N GLU A 201 -7.16 -9.42 1.46
CA GLU A 201 -8.15 -9.53 2.54
C GLU A 201 -7.61 -10.48 3.62
N VAL A 202 -7.63 -10.03 4.87
CA VAL A 202 -7.31 -10.82 6.05
C VAL A 202 -8.47 -10.76 7.05
N PRO A 203 -8.64 -11.78 7.92
CA PRO A 203 -9.73 -11.79 8.89
C PRO A 203 -9.67 -10.59 9.85
N ILE A 204 -10.84 -10.04 10.21
CA ILE A 204 -10.94 -8.90 11.12
C ILE A 204 -10.24 -9.15 12.47
N ASN A 205 -10.17 -10.41 12.92
CA ASN A 205 -9.51 -10.77 14.18
C ASN A 205 -7.98 -10.58 14.19
N THR A 206 -7.35 -10.28 13.05
CA THR A 206 -5.94 -9.84 13.01
C THR A 206 -5.77 -8.36 13.33
N PHE A 207 -6.89 -7.65 13.49
CA PHE A 207 -6.96 -6.24 13.87
C PHE A 207 -7.67 -6.06 15.22
N ASN A 208 -6.89 -5.68 16.24
CA ASN A 208 -7.30 -5.47 17.62
C ASN A 208 -6.66 -4.16 18.12
N PRO A 209 -7.15 -2.99 17.68
CA PRO A 209 -6.57 -1.70 18.05
C PRO A 209 -6.93 -1.32 19.49
N VAL A 210 -5.99 -0.67 20.18
CA VAL A 210 -6.20 -0.02 21.47
C VAL A 210 -6.15 1.50 21.26
N LYS A 211 -7.30 2.16 21.22
CA LYS A 211 -7.41 3.63 21.09
C LYS A 211 -7.66 4.31 22.42
N THR A 212 -8.29 3.60 23.35
CA THR A 212 -8.59 4.05 24.71
C THR A 212 -8.19 2.97 25.72
N VAL A 213 -8.03 3.34 26.98
CA VAL A 213 -7.68 2.39 28.05
C VAL A 213 -8.73 1.27 28.18
N ASN A 214 -10.00 1.58 27.92
CA ASN A 214 -11.08 0.59 28.00
C ASN A 214 -10.99 -0.49 26.91
N ASP A 215 -10.29 -0.25 25.80
CA ASP A 215 -10.11 -1.26 24.76
C ASP A 215 -9.28 -2.45 25.26
N LEU A 216 -8.43 -2.25 26.27
CA LEU A 216 -7.68 -3.34 26.93
C LEU A 216 -8.59 -4.34 27.66
N LEU A 217 -9.84 -3.98 27.96
CA LEU A 217 -10.82 -4.87 28.60
C LEU A 217 -11.50 -5.82 27.61
N ARG A 218 -11.31 -5.64 26.30
CA ARG A 218 -11.85 -6.55 25.27
C ARG A 218 -11.18 -7.92 25.38
N GLU A 219 -11.90 -8.98 25.04
CA GLU A 219 -11.41 -10.37 25.13
C GLU A 219 -10.12 -10.64 24.32
N SER A 220 -9.89 -9.85 23.27
CA SER A 220 -8.67 -9.90 22.47
C SER A 220 -7.41 -9.47 23.23
N HIS A 221 -7.55 -8.68 24.30
CA HIS A 221 -6.46 -8.16 25.12
C HIS A 221 -6.37 -8.78 26.52
N GLN A 222 -7.31 -9.65 26.90
CA GLN A 222 -7.32 -10.41 28.16
C GLN A 222 -6.68 -11.80 28.01
#